data_AF-A0A5P8E599-F1
#
_entry.id   AF-A0A5P8E599-F1
#
_cell.length_a   1.000
_cell.length_b   1.000
_cell.length_c   1.000
_cell.angle_alpha   90.00
_cell.angle_beta   90.00
_cell.angle_gamma   90.00
#
_symmetry.space_group_name_H-M   'P 1'
#
loop_
_entity.id
_entity.type
_entity.pdbx_description
1 polymer ?
#
loop_
_entity_poly.entity_id
_entity_poly.type
_entity_poly.pdbx_seq_one_letter_code
_entity_poly.pdbx_strand_id
1 'polypeptide(L)' 'MEGIKQISRSAADELYNLTHGAIHVDVMNLEPFVEKMLSAVTKGRFLPRQHTAGNLPIINCETLDSVLQQLNAK' A
#
# COMPACT_ATOMS: atom_id res chain seq x y z
N MET A 1 -2.96 -26.26 5.52
CA MET A 1 -3.44 -25.14 4.68
C MET A 1 -2.38 -24.07 4.70
N GLU A 2 -1.83 -23.68 3.55
CA GLU A 2 -1.03 -22.45 3.52
C GLU A 2 -1.96 -21.27 3.76
N GLY A 3 -1.67 -20.47 4.79
CA GLY A 3 -2.42 -19.25 5.09
C GLY A 3 -2.30 -18.21 3.97
N ILE A 4 -3.19 -17.22 4.00
CA ILE A 4 -3.06 -16.02 3.16
C ILE A 4 -1.68 -15.41 3.44
N LYS A 5 -0.88 -15.12 2.40
CA LYS A 5 0.48 -14.56 2.55
C LYS A 5 0.54 -13.05 2.30
N GLN A 6 -0.51 -12.49 1.69
CA GLN A 6 -0.60 -11.08 1.33
C GLN A 6 -2.06 -10.67 1.11
N ILE A 7 -2.35 -9.38 1.27
CA ILE A 7 -3.60 -8.77 0.82
C ILE A 7 -3.31 -7.65 -0.17
N SER A 8 -4.24 -7.43 -1.10
CA SER A 8 -4.15 -6.30 -2.04
C SER A 8 -4.39 -4.97 -1.32
N ARG A 9 -3.94 -3.88 -1.96
CA ARG A 9 -4.26 -2.51 -1.55
C ARG A 9 -5.78 -2.29 -1.46
N SER A 10 -6.54 -2.76 -2.46
CA SER A 10 -8.00 -2.61 -2.49
C SER A 10 -8.68 -3.32 -1.33
N ALA A 11 -8.25 -4.55 -0.99
CA ALA A 11 -8.79 -5.26 0.16
C ALA A 11 -8.49 -4.54 1.49
N ALA A 12 -7.29 -3.97 1.62
CA ALA A 12 -6.93 -3.14 2.79
C ALA A 12 -7.74 -1.83 2.84
N ASP A 13 -8.05 -1.21 1.69
CA ASP A 13 -8.91 -0.03 1.59
C ASP A 13 -10.35 -0.34 2.01
N GLU A 14 -10.90 -1.50 1.64
CA GLU A 14 -12.22 -1.94 2.11
C GLU A 14 -12.23 -2.20 3.63
N LEU A 15 -11.22 -2.89 4.15
CA LEU A 15 -11.06 -3.10 5.59
C LEU A 15 -10.96 -1.78 6.35
N TYR A 16 -10.23 -0.80 5.81
CA TYR A 16 -10.15 0.54 6.38
C TYR A 16 -11.53 1.20 6.42
N ASN A 17 -12.28 1.20 5.32
CA ASN A 17 -13.60 1.85 5.25
C ASN A 17 -14.59 1.23 6.26
N LEU A 18 -14.55 -0.10 6.43
CA LEU A 18 -15.40 -0.83 7.36
C LEU A 18 -15.08 -0.53 8.84
N THR A 19 -13.82 -0.21 9.15
CA THR A 19 -13.33 -0.10 10.54
C THR A 19 -13.23 1.33 11.02
N HIS A 20 -12.87 2.27 10.14
CA HIS A 20 -12.72 3.69 10.48
C HIS A 20 -14.04 4.48 10.37
N GLY A 21 -15.06 3.93 9.70
CA GLY A 21 -16.40 4.54 9.59
C GLY A 21 -17.41 4.06 10.63
N ALA A 22 -17.10 3.00 11.38
CA ALA A 22 -18.01 2.39 12.35
C ALA A 22 -17.54 2.69 13.78
N ILE A 23 -18.44 3.20 14.62
CA ILE A 23 -18.10 3.71 15.96
C ILE A 23 -17.62 2.61 16.93
N HIS A 24 -17.72 1.31 16.58
CA HIS A 24 -17.39 0.20 17.48
C HIS A 24 -16.88 -1.07 16.76
N VAL A 25 -15.89 -0.96 15.87
CA VAL A 25 -15.26 -2.15 15.25
C VAL A 25 -13.80 -2.24 15.63
N ASP A 26 -13.49 -3.13 16.58
CA ASP A 26 -12.11 -3.50 16.93
C ASP A 26 -11.68 -4.71 16.08
N VAL A 27 -10.64 -4.54 15.27
CA VAL A 27 -10.05 -5.64 14.51
C VAL A 27 -8.97 -6.30 15.34
N MET A 28 -9.18 -7.55 15.73
CA MET A 28 -8.24 -8.34 16.53
C MET A 28 -7.52 -9.40 15.68
N ASN A 29 -6.34 -9.83 16.13
CA ASN A 29 -5.57 -10.93 15.55
C ASN A 29 -5.26 -10.76 14.05
N LEU A 30 -4.92 -9.54 13.64
CA LEU A 30 -4.46 -9.31 12.28
C LEU A 30 -3.14 -10.02 12.03
N GLU A 31 -3.08 -10.74 10.90
CA GLU A 31 -1.82 -11.25 10.39
C GLU A 31 -0.84 -10.09 10.10
N PRO A 32 0.48 -10.23 10.35
CA PRO A 32 1.43 -9.13 10.25
C PRO A 32 1.44 -8.40 8.90
N PHE A 33 1.21 -9.12 7.80
CA PHE A 33 1.16 -8.51 6.46
C PHE A 33 -0.13 -7.73 6.21
N VAL A 34 -1.26 -8.13 6.83
CA VAL A 34 -2.52 -7.39 6.78
C VAL A 34 -2.37 -6.09 7.55
N GLU A 35 -1.83 -6.17 8.77
CA GLU A 35 -1.56 -4.99 9.60
C GLU A 35 -0.65 -4.00 8.86
N LYS A 36 0.44 -4.49 8.23
CA LYS A 36 1.35 -3.66 7.44
C LYS A 36 0.64 -2.95 6.28
N MET A 37 -0.20 -3.66 5.53
CA MET A 37 -0.91 -3.08 4.38
C MET A 37 -2.00 -2.09 4.84
N LEU A 38 -2.75 -2.43 5.88
CA LEU A 38 -3.76 -1.56 6.48
C LEU A 38 -3.11 -0.28 7.03
N SER A 39 -1.98 -0.38 7.73
CA SER A 39 -1.19 0.76 8.18
C SER A 39 -0.75 1.66 7.03
N ALA A 40 -0.32 1.09 5.89
CA ALA A 40 0.06 1.85 4.71
C ALA A 40 -1.14 2.60 4.08
N VAL A 41 -2.31 1.98 4.06
CA VAL A 41 -3.57 2.62 3.63
C VAL A 41 -3.93 3.77 4.57
N THR A 42 -4.00 3.50 5.87
CA THR A 42 -4.32 4.50 6.91
C THR A 42 -3.40 5.70 6.83
N LYS A 43 -2.07 5.48 6.80
CA LYS A 43 -1.07 6.55 6.65
C LYS A 43 -1.29 7.35 5.38
N GLY A 44 -1.58 6.69 4.26
CA GLY A 44 -1.83 7.34 2.98
C GLY A 44 -3.10 8.20 2.92
N ARG A 45 -4.03 8.03 3.88
CA ARG A 45 -5.25 8.85 4.01
C ARG A 45 -5.10 10.03 4.98
N PHE A 46 -4.30 9.88 6.05
CA PHE A 46 -4.14 10.92 7.08
C PHE A 46 -2.91 11.82 6.88
N LEU A 47 -1.83 11.30 6.28
CA LEU A 47 -0.65 12.12 6.05
C LEU A 47 -0.89 12.98 4.80
N PRO A 48 -0.79 14.33 4.90
CA PRO A 48 -0.80 15.16 3.71
C PRO A 48 0.34 14.68 2.83
N ARG A 49 0.00 14.24 1.61
CA ARG A 49 1.02 13.83 0.66
C ARG A 49 1.83 15.07 0.35
N GLN A 50 3.03 15.16 0.91
CA GLN A 50 4.02 16.14 0.48
C GLN A 50 4.52 15.70 -0.90
N HIS A 51 3.69 15.94 -1.92
CA HIS A 51 4.17 15.92 -3.28
C HIS A 51 4.80 17.29 -3.51
N THR A 52 6.12 17.36 -3.38
CA THR A 52 6.82 18.21 -4.35
C THR A 52 6.49 17.61 -5.70
N ALA A 53 5.60 18.26 -6.45
CA ALA A 53 5.44 18.02 -7.87
C ALA A 53 6.73 18.48 -8.56
N GLY A 54 7.86 17.85 -8.25
CA GLY A 54 8.97 17.83 -9.16
C GLY A 54 8.48 17.14 -10.42
N ASN A 55 8.97 17.61 -11.58
CA ASN A 55 8.82 16.88 -12.81
C ASN A 55 9.45 15.49 -12.61
N LEU A 56 8.65 14.50 -12.20
CA LEU A 56 9.08 13.11 -12.16
C LEU A 56 9.26 12.71 -13.62
N PRO A 57 10.49 12.43 -14.08
CA PRO A 57 10.70 12.01 -15.45
C PRO A 57 9.93 10.70 -15.64
N ILE A 58 8.98 10.69 -16.57
CA ILE A 58 8.34 9.46 -17.02
C ILE A 58 9.41 8.72 -17.84
N ILE A 59 9.97 7.67 -17.25
CA ILE A 59 10.96 6.83 -17.93
C ILE A 59 10.19 5.74 -18.68
N ASN A 60 10.18 5.83 -20.01
CA ASN A 60 9.66 4.76 -20.84
C ASN A 60 10.63 3.58 -20.81
N CYS A 61 10.17 2.45 -20.28
CA CYS A 61 10.89 1.19 -20.25
C CYS A 61 10.24 0.23 -21.24
N GLU A 62 10.97 -0.23 -22.25
CA GLU A 62 10.44 -1.15 -23.27
C GLU A 62 10.40 -2.60 -22.79
N THR A 63 11.21 -2.95 -21.78
CA THR A 63 11.36 -4.32 -21.28
C THR A 63 11.37 -4.38 -19.75
N LEU A 64 10.99 -5.53 -19.19
CA LEU A 64 11.01 -5.76 -17.75
C LEU A 64 12.42 -5.60 -17.16
N ASP A 65 13.45 -6.03 -17.90
CA ASP A 65 14.86 -5.90 -17.50
C ASP A 65 15.29 -4.44 -17.40
N SER A 66 14.83 -3.59 -18.31
CA SER A 66 15.13 -2.15 -18.26
C SER A 66 14.51 -1.48 -17.02
N VAL A 67 13.34 -1.95 -16.56
CA VAL A 67 12.73 -1.50 -15.30
C VAL A 67 13.60 -1.89 -14.11
N LEU A 68 14.06 -3.14 -14.05
CA LEU A 68 14.86 -3.65 -12.94
C LEU A 68 16.22 -2.93 -12.84
N GLN A 69 16.85 -2.63 -13.98
CA GLN A 69 18.10 -1.85 -14.00
C GLN A 69 17.89 -0.43 -13.45
N GLN A 70 16.79 0.23 -13.80
CA GLN A 70 16.46 1.58 -13.29
C GLN A 70 16.17 1.58 -11.78
N LEU A 71 15.58 0.51 -11.25
CA LEU A 71 15.32 0.37 -9.82
C LEU A 71 16.59 0.07 -9.01
N ASN A 72 17.54 -0.68 -9.58
CA ASN A 72 18.80 -1.05 -8.93
C ASN A 72 19.91 0.01 -9.08
N ALA A 73 19.73 1.02 -9.93
CA ALA A 73 20.69 2.11 -10.14
C ALA A 73 20.59 3.25 -9.09
N LYS A 74 19.72 3.10 -8.08
CA LYS A 74 19.51 4.06 -6.98
C LYS A 74 19.93 3.45 -5.65
#